data_AF-A0A520J9N0-F1
#
_entry.id   AF-A0A520J9N0-F1
#
_cell.length_a   1.000
_cell.length_b   1.000
_cell.length_c   1.000
_cell.angle_alpha   90.00
_cell.angle_beta   90.00
_cell.angle_gamma   90.00
#
_symmetry.space_group_name_H-M   'P 1'
#
loop_
_entity.id
_entity.type
_entity.pdbx_description
1 polymer ?
#
loop_
_entity_poly.entity_id
_entity_poly.type
_entity_poly.pdbx_seq_one_letter_code
_entity_poly.pdbx_strand_id
1 'polypeptide(L)' 'ETDRVVGIHMIGPDCPEILQSAAVAVKAGLTKADFDATVALHPTMAEELVLMK' A
#
# COMPACT_ATOMS: atom_id res chain seq x y z
N GLU A 1 -4.67 -9.14 15.67
CA GLU A 1 -4.15 -10.53 15.75
C GLU A 1 -3.37 -10.97 14.50
N THR A 2 -3.63 -10.44 13.30
CA THR A 2 -2.81 -10.74 12.11
C THR A 2 -2.30 -9.53 11.32
N ASP A 3 -2.77 -8.31 11.64
CA ASP A 3 -2.48 -7.03 10.94
C ASP A 3 -2.52 -7.12 9.42
N ARG A 4 -3.34 -8.04 8.91
CA ARG A 4 -3.59 -8.21 7.48
C ARG A 4 -4.24 -6.95 6.93
N VAL A 5 -3.73 -6.44 5.82
CA VAL A 5 -4.38 -5.36 5.09
C VAL A 5 -5.61 -5.92 4.37
N VAL A 6 -6.79 -5.47 4.79
CA VAL A 6 -8.08 -5.94 4.25
C VAL A 6 -8.67 -5.01 3.19
N GLY A 7 -8.11 -3.81 3.04
CA GLY A 7 -8.54 -2.82 2.07
C GLY A 7 -7.61 -1.62 2.06
N ILE A 8 -7.59 -0.91 0.93
CA ILE A 8 -6.83 0.33 0.72
C ILE A 8 -7.76 1.31 0.04
N HIS A 9 -7.81 2.54 0.55
CA HIS A 9 -8.63 3.62 0.01
C HIS A 9 -7.73 4.82 -0.24
N MET A 10 -7.82 5.39 -1.43
CA MET A 10 -6.97 6.50 -1.85
C MET A 10 -7.78 7.46 -2.73
N ILE A 11 -7.49 8.75 -2.64
CA ILE A 11 -8.07 9.80 -3.48
C ILE A 11 -6.97 10.71 -4.01
N GLY A 12 -6.97 10.95 -5.32
CA GLY A 12 -5.92 11.70 -6.00
C GLY A 12 -5.77 11.33 -7.47
N PRO A 13 -4.96 12.07 -8.24
CA PRO A 13 -4.84 11.92 -9.69
C PRO A 13 -4.36 10.54 -10.12
N ASP A 14 -3.35 9.99 -9.42
CA ASP A 14 -2.67 8.75 -9.79
C ASP A 14 -3.25 7.51 -9.09
N CYS A 15 -4.34 7.66 -8.34
CA CYS A 15 -4.95 6.58 -7.56
C CYS A 15 -5.32 5.33 -8.37
N PRO A 16 -5.86 5.42 -9.60
CA PRO A 16 -6.20 4.21 -10.36
C PRO A 16 -5.01 3.26 -10.55
N GLU A 17 -3.85 3.80 -10.91
CA GLU A 17 -2.64 3.01 -11.17
C GLU A 17 -1.99 2.49 -9.87
N ILE A 18 -1.96 3.34 -8.83
CA ILE A 18 -1.44 2.96 -7.51
C ILE A 18 -2.30 1.84 -6.90
N LEU A 19 -3.62 1.99 -6.91
CA LEU A 19 -4.54 1.01 -6.33
C LEU A 19 -4.56 -0.30 -7.12
N GLN A 20 -4.39 -0.29 -8.44
CA GLN A 20 -4.30 -1.53 -9.23
C GLN A 20 -3.10 -2.38 -8.79
N SER A 21 -1.95 -1.73 -8.53
CA SER A 21 -0.76 -2.40 -8.01
C SER A 21 -0.97 -2.86 -6.56
N ALA A 22 -1.50 -2.00 -5.69
CA ALA A 22 -1.73 -2.30 -4.28
C ALA A 22 -2.80 -3.40 -4.06
N ALA A 23 -3.76 -3.55 -4.97
CA ALA A 23 -4.76 -4.62 -4.92
C ALA A 23 -4.13 -6.03 -4.97
N VAL A 24 -2.96 -6.18 -5.61
CA VAL A 24 -2.20 -7.44 -5.62
C VAL A 24 -1.74 -7.79 -4.20
N ALA A 25 -1.22 -6.83 -3.44
CA ALA A 25 -0.80 -7.02 -2.06
C ALA A 25 -1.97 -7.42 -1.14
N VAL A 26 -3.12 -6.76 -1.29
CA VAL A 26 -4.34 -7.11 -0.54
C VAL A 26 -4.83 -8.53 -0.88
N LYS A 27 -4.82 -8.88 -2.17
CA LYS A 27 -5.20 -10.22 -2.64
C LYS A 27 -4.25 -11.31 -2.13
N ALA A 28 -2.95 -11.02 -2.07
CA ALA A 28 -1.93 -11.89 -1.50
C ALA A 28 -2.04 -12.03 0.03
N GLY A 29 -2.84 -11.17 0.68
CA GLY A 29 -3.06 -11.22 2.13
C GLY A 29 -1.89 -10.67 2.93
N LEU A 30 -1.14 -9.73 2.37
CA LEU A 30 -0.02 -9.08 3.05
C LEU A 30 -0.48 -8.32 4.31
N THR A 31 0.45 -8.20 5.24
CA THR A 31 0.28 -7.53 6.54
C THR A 31 0.87 -6.14 6.53
N LYS A 32 0.55 -5.30 7.51
CA LYS A 32 1.17 -3.98 7.68
C LYS A 32 2.71 -4.06 7.78
N ALA A 33 3.24 -5.12 8.39
CA ALA A 33 4.68 -5.34 8.49
C ALA A 33 5.35 -5.55 7.11
N ASP A 34 4.65 -6.17 6.15
CA ASP A 34 5.17 -6.33 4.79
C ASP A 34 5.25 -4.99 4.05
N PHE A 35 4.28 -4.09 4.30
CA PHE A 35 4.30 -2.73 3.76
C PHE A 35 5.47 -1.94 4.38
N ASP A 36 5.68 -2.05 5.70
CA ASP A 36 6.78 -1.36 6.40
C ASP A 36 8.17 -1.88 6.03
N ALA A 37 8.26 -3.16 5.65
CA ALA A 37 9.49 -3.76 5.14
C ALA A 37 9.80 -3.35 3.69
N THR A 38 8.86 -2.71 2.99
CA THR A 38 9.03 -2.29 1.60
C THR A 38 9.68 -0.92 1.52
N VAL A 39 10.78 -0.82 0.76
CA VAL A 39 11.49 0.45 0.55
C VAL A 39 10.60 1.44 -0.20
N ALA A 40 10.45 2.64 0.35
CA ALA A 40 9.76 3.76 -0.28
C ALA A 40 10.46 4.22 -1.57
N LEU A 41 9.67 4.52 -2.60
CA LEU A 41 10.13 5.15 -3.83
C LEU A 41 9.87 6.66 -3.78
N HIS A 42 10.93 7.44 -3.58
CA HIS A 42 10.84 8.89 -3.43
C HIS A 42 11.25 9.63 -4.72
N PRO A 43 10.56 10.70 -5.16
CA PRO A 43 9.32 11.28 -4.62
C PRO A 43 8.07 10.77 -5.35
N THR A 44 7.15 10.09 -4.67
CA THR A 44 5.90 9.61 -5.28
C THR A 44 4.72 9.64 -4.30
N MET A 45 3.50 9.83 -4.80
CA MET A 45 2.29 9.65 -3.97
C MET A 45 2.15 8.23 -3.41
N ALA A 46 2.72 7.24 -4.10
CA ALA A 46 2.63 5.84 -3.70
C ALA A 46 3.46 5.53 -2.44
N GLU A 47 4.52 6.30 -2.18
CA GLU A 47 5.40 6.06 -1.03
C GLU A 47 4.67 6.18 0.31
N GLU A 48 3.61 7.00 0.37
CA GLU A 48 2.77 7.15 1.55
C GLU A 48 2.12 5.83 1.99
N LEU A 49 1.84 4.88 1.08
CA LEU A 49 1.26 3.58 1.44
C LEU A 49 2.20 2.72 2.30
N VAL A 50 3.51 2.94 2.22
CA VAL A 50 4.54 2.17 2.94
C VAL A 50 5.20 2.96 4.07
N LEU A 51 4.72 4.18 4.36
CA LEU A 51 5.25 5.07 5.41
C LEU A 51 4.25 5.38 6.53
N MET A 52 2.99 4.91 6.43
CA MET A 52 1.98 5.09 7.48
C MET A 52 2.41 4.48 8.81
N LYS A 53 2.08 5.13 9.94
CA LYS A 53 2.36 4.63 11.31
C LYS A 53 1.11 4.17 12.02
#